data_AF-A0A920IXB2-F1
#
_entry.id   AF-A0A920IXB2-F1
#
_cell.length_a   1.000
_cell.length_b   1.000
_cell.length_c   1.000
_cell.angle_alpha   90.00
_cell.angle_beta   90.00
_cell.angle_gamma   90.00
#
_symmetry.space_group_name_H-M   'P 1'
#
loop_
_entity.id
_entity.type
_entity.pdbx_description
1 polymer ?
#
loop_
_entity_poly.entity_id
_entity_poly.type
_entity_poly.pdbx_seq_one_letter_code
_entity_poly.pdbx_strand_id
1 'polypeptide(L)' 'MRKLLVSYEKDGMNALDNILENHYDIILLDIMLPNLDGIEICKRVRFEKINTP' A
#
# COMPACT_ATOMS: atom_id res chain seq x y z
N MET A 1 -17.64 -16.18 11.92
CA MET A 1 -16.45 -15.30 12.04
C MET A 1 -16.03 -14.88 10.65
N ARG A 2 -15.90 -13.57 10.39
CA ARG A 2 -15.27 -13.08 9.14
C ARG A 2 -13.75 -13.17 9.30
N LYS A 3 -13.08 -13.81 8.36
CA LYS A 3 -11.61 -13.91 8.31
C LYS A 3 -11.09 -12.80 7.40
N LEU A 4 -10.18 -11.98 7.90
CA LEU A 4 -9.44 -11.01 7.09
C LEU A 4 -8.20 -11.69 6.53
N LEU A 5 -7.87 -11.39 5.28
CA LEU A 5 -6.57 -11.70 4.69
C LEU A 5 -5.68 -10.48 4.91
N VAL A 6 -4.47 -10.70 5.41
CA VAL A 6 -3.54 -9.63 5.79
C VAL A 6 -2.19 -9.94 5.18
N SER A 7 -1.63 -8.97 4.45
CA SER A 7 -0.22 -8.88 4.09
C SER A 7 0.40 -7.70 4.83
N TYR A 8 1.72 -7.70 4.97
CA TYR A 8 2.45 -6.57 5.53
C TYR A 8 3.82 -6.44 4.86
N GLU A 9 4.26 -5.20 4.70
CA GLU A 9 5.59 -4.87 4.20
C GLU A 9 6.26 -3.86 5.13
N LYS A 10 7.60 -3.89 5.17
CA LYS A 10 8.41 -2.94 5.96
C LYS A 10 9.22 -1.99 5.08
N ASP A 11 9.12 -2.15 3.77
CA ASP A 11 9.84 -1.38 2.76
C ASP A 11 8.83 -0.71 1.83
N GLY A 12 9.05 0.57 1.52
CA GLY A 12 8.10 1.35 0.73
C GLY A 12 8.02 0.94 -0.74
N MET A 13 9.12 0.46 -1.34
CA MET A 13 9.10 -0.01 -2.72
C MET A 13 8.36 -1.34 -2.83
N ASN A 14 8.66 -2.30 -1.94
CA ASN A 14 7.91 -3.57 -1.91
C ASN A 14 6.42 -3.35 -1.59
N ALA A 15 6.10 -2.40 -0.71
CA ALA A 15 4.72 -2.04 -0.42
C ALA A 15 4.01 -1.49 -1.66
N LEU A 16 4.65 -0.59 -2.42
CA LEU A 16 4.10 -0.06 -3.66
C LEU A 16 3.85 -1.18 -4.68
N ASP A 17 4.84 -2.04 -4.94
CA ASP A 17 4.71 -3.14 -5.89
C ASP A 17 3.54 -4.05 -5.52
N ASN A 18 3.43 -4.42 -4.24
CA ASN A 18 2.31 -5.22 -3.75
C ASN A 18 0.95 -4.53 -3.94
N ILE A 19 0.85 -3.21 -3.71
CA ILE A 19 -0.39 -2.45 -3.91
C ILE A 19 -0.78 -2.37 -5.39
N LEU A 20 0.18 -2.29 -6.30
CA LEU A 20 -0.06 -2.24 -7.74
C LEU A 20 -0.46 -3.60 -8.33
N GLU A 21 0.10 -4.68 -7.78
CA GLU A 21 -0.13 -6.04 -8.29
C GLU A 21 -1.36 -6.72 -7.68
N ASN A 22 -1.82 -6.28 -6.50
CA ASN A 22 -2.90 -6.92 -5.76
C ASN A 22 -4.05 -5.96 -5.46
N HIS A 23 -5.23 -6.52 -5.17
CA HIS A 23 -6.39 -5.76 -4.74
C HIS A 23 -6.54 -5.81 -3.21
N TYR A 24 -6.52 -4.64 -2.58
CA TYR A 24 -6.76 -4.47 -1.15
C TYR A 24 -8.04 -3.69 -0.90
N ASP A 25 -8.78 -4.09 0.14
CA ASP A 25 -9.96 -3.37 0.60
C ASP A 25 -9.61 -2.17 1.48
N ILE A 26 -8.48 -2.24 2.21
CA ILE A 26 -7.95 -1.21 3.12
C ILE A 26 -6.42 -1.30 3.14
N ILE A 27 -5.74 -0.16 3.13
CA ILE A 27 -4.29 -0.07 3.32
C ILE A 27 -3.98 0.79 4.54
N LEU A 28 -3.20 0.26 5.48
CA LEU A 28 -2.61 1.03 6.58
C LEU A 28 -1.16 1.31 6.22
N LEU A 29 -0.82 2.60 6.05
CA LEU A 29 0.47 3.01 5.51
C LEU A 29 1.20 3.95 6.49
N ASP A 30 2.44 3.59 6.82
CA ASP A 30 3.34 4.47 7.55
C ASP A 30 3.91 5.54 6.60
N ILE A 31 4.09 6.76 7.09
CA ILE A 31 4.72 7.85 6.36
C ILE A 31 6.21 7.60 6.20
N MET A 32 6.89 7.12 7.26
CA MET A 32 8.34 6.93 7.26
C MET A 32 8.70 5.47 7.00
N LEU A 33 8.83 5.12 5.72
CA LEU A 33 9.31 3.80 5.28
C LEU A 33 10.72 3.90 4.68
N PRO A 34 11.51 2.81 4.75
CA PRO A 34 12.72 2.66 3.95
C PRO A 34 12.42 2.77 2.45
N ASN A 35 13.37 3.33 1.70
CA ASN A 35 13.41 3.46 0.23
C ASN A 35 12.33 4.32 -0.45
N LEU A 36 11.10 4.35 0.05
CA LEU A 36 10.02 5.20 -0.46
C LEU A 36 9.07 5.59 0.66
N ASP A 37 8.77 6.88 0.81
CA ASP A 37 7.86 7.35 1.86
C ASP A 37 6.38 7.08 1.53
N GLY A 38 5.55 7.00 2.57
CA GLY A 38 4.12 6.68 2.44
C GLY A 38 3.31 7.74 1.68
N ILE A 39 3.74 9.00 1.67
CA ILE A 39 3.03 10.05 0.91
C ILE A 39 3.25 9.85 -0.59
N GLU A 40 4.48 9.53 -1.00
CA GLU A 40 4.82 9.24 -2.39
C GLU A 40 4.12 7.96 -2.89
N ILE A 41 4.03 6.92 -2.05
CA ILE A 41 3.23 5.72 -2.33
C ILE A 41 1.77 6.12 -2.59
N CYS A 42 1.14 6.88 -1.68
CA CYS A 42 -0.24 7.35 -1.84
C CYS A 42 -0.44 8.11 -3.15
N LYS A 43 0.48 9.00 -3.54
CA LYS A 43 0.40 9.75 -4.80
C LYS A 43 0.42 8.82 -6.01
N ARG A 44 1.35 7.86 -6.07
CA ARG A 44 1.49 6.92 -7.19
C ARG A 44 0.28 5.99 -7.31
N VAL A 45 -0.17 5.43 -6.19
CA VAL A 45 -1.36 4.58 -6.13
C VAL A 45 -2.60 5.34 -6.64
N ARG A 46 -2.78 6.59 -6.24
CA ARG A 46 -3.88 7.44 -6.73
C ARG A 46 -3.72 7.85 -8.21
N PHE A 47 -2.50 8.03 -8.69
CA PHE A 47 -2.21 8.27 -10.12
C PHE A 47 -2.65 7.08 -10.99
N GLU A 48 -2.41 5.86 -10.51
CA GLU A 48 -2.91 4.60 -11.10
C GLU A 48 -4.42 4.37 -10.90
N LYS A 49 -5.14 5.38 -10.37
CA LYS A 49 -6.60 5.36 -10.11
C LYS A 49 -7.05 4.28 -9.13
N ILE A 50 -6.15 3.78 -8.30
CA ILE A 50 -6.48 2.89 -7.18
C ILE A 50 -6.99 3.77 -6.04
N ASN A 51 -8.27 3.62 -5.69
CA ASN A 51 -8.95 4.42 -4.68
C ASN A 51 -9.14 3.69 -3.34
N THR A 52 -8.38 2.60 -3.12
CA THR A 52 -8.40 1.86 -1.85
C THR A 52 -8.19 2.83 -0.67
N PRO A 53 -9.07 2.81 0.33
CA PRO A 53 -8.95 3.61 1.55
C PRO A 53 -7.60 3.44 2.24
#